data_AF-A0AAU1WXX2-F1
#
_entry.id   AF-A0AAU1WXX2-F1
#
_cell.length_a   1.000
_cell.length_b   1.000
_cell.length_c   1.000
_cell.angle_alpha   90.00
_cell.angle_beta   90.00
_cell.angle_gamma   90.00
#
_symmetry.space_group_name_H-M   'P 1'
#
loop_
_entity.id
_entity.type
_entity.pdbx_description
1 polymer ?
#
loop_
_entity_poly.entity_id
_entity_poly.type
_entity_poly.pdbx_seq_one_letter_code
_entity_poly.pdbx_strand_id
1 'polypeptide(L)'
;MAFSSFPFSSSPLSTEAQYALTASRWGNDGVHTDDLSSTALKVTANGTSSLSIAAGSGFVNGATVVNDAAFSLAVTSNSGGSSARKDLVVLRYNASVDSITPVYKTGGTSAPGLTNTPGTGVVEIPLAECTVAAGASVVTSGAVVDRRWGSGRPVAIGSPSARRPSIKGQILIEGNDILLGDGVTWLYLGTASAPAWSSYTPVWTVGATALNWGSGSKNIGRYKLVGKTCHVKIEVTPTGNPPAYDDPIQVSLPFPCQNFVREVGFNVVFTSVNNEGSGAGIAMIFPAESTTKIARIRYPLSANSIGSPAIGDVNSANMFTNSPYNVRTGDSLTICGTYEIT
;
A
#
# COMPACT_ATOMS: atom_id res chain seq x y z
N MET A 1 -1.42 -16.22 41.29
CA MET A 1 -1.83 -16.85 40.02
C MET A 1 -0.84 -17.97 39.72
N ALA A 2 -1.32 -19.20 39.54
CA ALA A 2 -0.47 -20.33 39.14
C ALA A 2 -0.24 -20.27 37.62
N PHE A 3 1.00 -20.45 37.17
CA PHE A 3 1.32 -20.64 35.76
C PHE A 3 0.69 -21.95 35.29
N SER A 4 -0.09 -21.91 34.21
CA SER A 4 -0.77 -23.08 33.64
C SER A 4 -0.48 -23.18 32.16
N SER A 5 -0.51 -24.40 31.62
CA SER A 5 -0.24 -24.67 30.21
C SER A 5 -1.20 -25.74 29.70
N PHE A 6 -1.81 -25.49 28.54
CA PHE A 6 -2.82 -26.32 27.88
C PHE A 6 -2.85 -25.94 26.39
N PRO A 7 -3.29 -26.83 25.46
CA PRO A 7 -3.69 -28.22 25.68
C PRO A 7 -2.49 -29.19 25.75
N PHE A 8 -2.46 -30.05 26.76
CA PHE A 8 -1.61 -31.25 26.83
C PHE A 8 -2.46 -32.45 27.20
N SER A 9 -1.98 -33.68 26.96
CA SER A 9 -2.71 -34.90 27.35
C SER A 9 -3.06 -34.93 28.85
N SER A 10 -2.19 -34.38 29.70
CA SER A 10 -2.41 -34.23 31.15
C SER A 10 -3.18 -32.96 31.54
N SER A 11 -3.38 -32.02 30.61
CA SER A 11 -4.07 -30.73 30.81
C SER A 11 -4.88 -30.35 29.56
N PRO A 12 -5.98 -31.05 29.26
CA PRO A 12 -6.80 -30.77 28.08
C PRO A 12 -7.49 -29.41 28.19
N LEU A 13 -7.99 -28.88 27.06
CA LEU A 13 -8.93 -27.75 27.06
C LEU A 13 -10.23 -28.18 27.73
N SER A 14 -10.43 -27.77 28.98
CA SER A 14 -11.53 -28.25 29.83
C SER A 14 -12.59 -27.20 30.14
N THR A 15 -12.35 -25.93 29.79
CA THR A 15 -13.32 -24.85 29.99
C THR A 15 -13.58 -24.07 28.71
N GLU A 16 -14.78 -23.50 28.60
CA GLU A 16 -15.15 -22.59 27.51
C GLU A 16 -14.22 -21.38 27.45
N ALA A 17 -13.81 -20.85 28.61
CA ALA A 17 -12.86 -19.74 28.67
C ALA A 17 -11.49 -20.10 28.05
N GLN A 18 -10.99 -21.31 28.30
CA GLN A 18 -9.73 -21.78 27.69
C GLN A 18 -9.89 -21.99 26.18
N TYR A 19 -11.03 -22.53 25.74
CA TYR A 19 -11.34 -22.66 24.32
C TYR A 19 -11.41 -21.28 23.65
N ALA A 20 -12.18 -20.35 24.21
CA ALA A 20 -12.36 -18.99 23.72
C ALA A 20 -11.02 -18.22 23.62
N LEU A 21 -10.17 -18.32 24.64
CA LEU A 21 -8.81 -17.78 24.62
C LEU A 21 -7.95 -18.37 23.50
N THR A 22 -8.09 -19.66 23.22
CA THR A 22 -7.34 -20.32 22.14
C THR A 22 -7.90 -19.91 20.78
N ALA A 23 -9.22 -19.94 20.62
CA ALA A 23 -9.90 -19.67 19.36
C ALA A 23 -9.80 -18.18 18.95
N SER A 24 -9.82 -17.25 19.89
CA SER A 24 -9.59 -15.81 19.65
C SER A 24 -8.21 -15.47 19.10
N ARG A 25 -7.25 -16.41 19.16
CA ARG A 25 -5.93 -16.25 18.51
C ARG A 25 -5.91 -16.68 17.05
N TRP A 26 -6.91 -17.45 16.59
CA TRP A 26 -6.95 -17.98 15.23
C TRP A 26 -8.06 -17.34 14.38
N GLY A 27 -9.14 -16.88 15.00
CA GLY A 27 -10.24 -16.17 14.34
C GLY A 27 -10.18 -14.67 14.60
N ASN A 28 -10.48 -13.88 13.57
CA ASN A 28 -10.77 -12.46 13.76
C ASN A 28 -12.19 -12.28 14.28
N ASP A 29 -12.37 -11.39 15.25
CA ASP A 29 -13.70 -11.00 15.69
C ASP A 29 -14.43 -10.23 14.58
N GLY A 30 -15.72 -10.53 14.41
CA GLY A 30 -16.53 -9.90 13.38
C GLY A 30 -17.76 -10.71 12.99
N VAL A 31 -18.56 -10.12 12.12
CA VAL A 31 -19.66 -10.77 11.42
C VAL A 31 -19.09 -11.70 10.36
N HIS A 32 -19.60 -12.92 10.30
CA HIS A 32 -19.26 -13.89 9.26
C HIS A 32 -19.80 -13.41 7.91
N THR A 33 -18.96 -12.71 7.16
CA THR A 33 -19.29 -12.25 5.83
C THR A 33 -18.05 -12.05 4.97
N ASP A 34 -18.18 -12.42 3.70
CA ASP A 34 -17.17 -12.20 2.66
C ASP A 34 -17.40 -10.86 1.92
N ASP A 35 -18.50 -10.16 2.19
CA ASP A 35 -18.83 -8.86 1.57
C ASP A 35 -19.65 -7.98 2.51
N LEU A 36 -19.21 -6.74 2.76
CA LEU A 36 -19.98 -5.79 3.58
C LEU A 36 -21.33 -5.39 2.96
N SER A 37 -21.55 -5.67 1.68
CA SER A 37 -22.89 -5.56 1.07
C SER A 37 -23.91 -6.56 1.65
N SER A 38 -23.44 -7.65 2.26
CA SER A 38 -24.27 -8.65 2.93
C SER A 38 -25.15 -8.02 4.02
N THR A 39 -26.34 -8.58 4.18
CA THR A 39 -27.28 -8.20 5.24
C THR A 39 -27.03 -8.91 6.56
N ALA A 40 -26.06 -9.84 6.65
CA ALA A 40 -25.80 -10.64 7.85
C ALA A 40 -25.59 -9.75 9.11
N LEU A 41 -26.42 -9.91 10.14
CA LEU A 41 -26.39 -9.09 11.38
C LEU A 41 -26.43 -7.57 11.13
N LYS A 42 -26.93 -7.13 9.97
CA LYS A 42 -27.06 -5.72 9.64
C LYS A 42 -28.18 -5.08 10.46
N VAL A 43 -27.90 -3.92 11.02
CA VAL A 43 -28.87 -3.12 11.77
C VAL A 43 -29.61 -2.21 10.80
N THR A 44 -30.93 -2.16 10.93
CA THR A 44 -31.81 -1.26 10.18
C THR A 44 -32.81 -0.60 11.13
N ALA A 45 -33.31 0.57 10.74
CA ALA A 45 -34.32 1.30 11.49
C ALA A 45 -35.37 1.86 10.52
N ASN A 46 -36.62 1.93 10.96
CA ASN A 46 -37.74 2.37 10.12
C ASN A 46 -38.58 3.47 10.81
N GLY A 47 -37.96 4.31 11.65
CA GLY A 47 -38.66 5.36 12.39
C GLY A 47 -39.49 4.85 13.57
N THR A 48 -39.20 3.63 14.02
CA THR A 48 -39.82 2.98 15.19
C THR A 48 -38.95 3.13 16.44
N SER A 49 -39.51 2.86 17.62
CA SER A 49 -38.78 2.79 18.89
C SER A 49 -37.94 1.52 19.05
N SER A 50 -37.76 0.76 17.97
CA SER A 50 -36.89 -0.40 17.89
C SER A 50 -36.12 -0.43 16.58
N LEU A 51 -34.93 -1.01 16.65
CA LEU A 51 -34.08 -1.38 15.53
C LEU A 51 -34.31 -2.85 15.18
N SER A 52 -34.10 -3.20 13.92
CA SER A 52 -34.11 -4.59 13.47
C SER A 52 -32.70 -5.02 13.07
N ILE A 53 -32.22 -6.12 13.67
CA ILE A 53 -30.96 -6.77 13.34
C ILE A 53 -31.30 -8.01 12.52
N ALA A 54 -30.82 -8.07 11.27
CA ALA A 54 -31.10 -9.20 10.40
C ALA A 54 -30.46 -10.50 10.90
N ALA A 55 -30.96 -11.63 10.39
CA ALA A 55 -30.34 -12.94 10.62
C ALA A 55 -28.88 -12.96 10.13
N GLY A 56 -28.04 -13.77 10.76
CA GLY A 56 -26.62 -13.92 10.44
C GLY A 56 -25.85 -14.56 11.58
N SER A 57 -24.53 -14.69 11.40
CA SER A 57 -23.64 -15.22 12.43
C SER A 57 -22.39 -14.38 12.56
N GLY A 58 -21.69 -14.53 13.67
CA GLY A 58 -20.45 -13.82 13.94
C GLY A 58 -19.62 -14.51 15.00
N PHE A 59 -18.43 -13.97 15.20
CA PHE A 59 -17.42 -14.45 16.12
C PHE A 59 -16.96 -13.30 17.02
N VAL A 60 -16.97 -13.51 18.34
CA VAL A 60 -16.52 -12.52 19.33
C VAL A 60 -15.75 -13.24 20.44
N ASN A 61 -14.48 -12.87 20.61
CA ASN A 61 -13.56 -13.39 21.63
C ASN A 61 -13.53 -14.92 21.68
N GLY A 62 -13.53 -15.59 20.53
CA GLY A 62 -13.45 -17.05 20.48
C GLY A 62 -14.79 -17.79 20.49
N ALA A 63 -15.91 -17.09 20.73
CA ALA A 63 -17.25 -17.67 20.77
C ALA A 63 -18.07 -17.27 19.54
N THR A 64 -18.99 -18.15 19.13
CA THR A 64 -19.84 -17.96 17.94
C THR A 64 -21.25 -17.55 18.36
N VAL A 65 -21.83 -16.59 17.64
CA VAL A 65 -23.24 -16.22 17.75
C VAL A 65 -23.95 -16.56 16.44
N VAL A 66 -25.16 -17.08 16.54
CA VAL A 66 -26.05 -17.32 15.40
C VAL A 66 -27.40 -16.68 15.72
N ASN A 67 -27.86 -15.81 14.84
CA ASN A 67 -29.18 -15.21 14.84
C ASN A 67 -29.91 -15.72 13.60
N ASP A 68 -30.93 -16.55 13.78
CA ASP A 68 -31.64 -17.22 12.69
C ASP A 68 -32.83 -16.41 12.13
N ALA A 69 -33.28 -15.40 12.88
CA ALA A 69 -34.38 -14.52 12.51
C ALA A 69 -34.05 -13.04 12.76
N ALA A 70 -34.92 -12.12 12.31
CA ALA A 70 -34.74 -10.71 12.62
C ALA A 70 -34.93 -10.46 14.12
N PHE A 71 -33.93 -9.86 14.77
CA PHE A 71 -33.94 -9.53 16.20
C PHE A 71 -34.32 -8.06 16.41
N SER A 72 -35.33 -7.80 17.24
CA SER A 72 -35.77 -6.44 17.57
C SER A 72 -35.03 -5.92 18.81
N LEU A 73 -34.32 -4.80 18.67
CA LEU A 73 -33.59 -4.15 19.76
C LEU A 73 -34.20 -2.79 20.07
N ALA A 74 -34.61 -2.56 21.31
CA ALA A 74 -35.25 -1.30 21.71
C ALA A 74 -34.28 -0.11 21.63
N VAL A 75 -34.80 1.03 21.17
CA VAL A 75 -34.10 2.32 21.17
C VAL A 75 -34.41 3.05 22.47
N THR A 76 -33.39 3.49 23.19
CA THR A 76 -33.58 4.36 24.35
C THR A 76 -34.00 5.76 23.90
N SER A 77 -35.09 6.29 24.47
CA SER A 77 -35.59 7.63 24.11
C SER A 77 -34.54 8.74 24.32
N ASN A 78 -34.58 9.77 23.47
CA ASN A 78 -33.90 11.06 23.63
C ASN A 78 -34.91 12.21 23.76
N SER A 79 -36.14 11.92 24.21
CA SER A 79 -37.25 12.88 24.29
C SER A 79 -36.98 14.11 25.17
N GLY A 80 -36.09 14.00 26.15
CA GLY A 80 -35.65 15.12 26.99
C GLY A 80 -34.32 15.77 26.55
N GLY A 81 -33.71 15.30 25.45
CA GLY A 81 -32.40 15.76 25.00
C GLY A 81 -32.47 16.98 24.10
N SER A 82 -31.66 17.99 24.39
CA SER A 82 -31.56 19.24 23.61
C SER A 82 -30.70 19.12 22.34
N SER A 83 -29.98 18.00 22.17
CA SER A 83 -29.11 17.75 21.02
C SER A 83 -29.24 16.29 20.53
N ALA A 84 -28.84 16.06 19.28
CA ALA A 84 -28.78 14.71 18.73
C ALA A 84 -27.74 13.88 19.48
N ARG A 85 -28.09 12.61 19.73
CA ARG A 85 -27.26 11.64 20.44
C ARG A 85 -26.76 10.57 19.47
N LYS A 86 -25.48 10.25 19.53
CA LYS A 86 -24.87 9.15 18.80
C LYS A 86 -24.78 7.94 19.72
N ASP A 87 -25.49 6.89 19.36
CA ASP A 87 -25.57 5.62 20.07
C ASP A 87 -24.86 4.52 19.27
N LEU A 88 -24.52 3.42 19.94
CA LEU A 88 -23.83 2.29 19.31
C LEU A 88 -24.56 0.99 19.59
N VAL A 89 -24.87 0.25 18.52
CA VAL A 89 -25.30 -1.15 18.61
C VAL A 89 -24.07 -2.03 18.52
N VAL A 90 -23.89 -2.91 19.50
CA VAL A 90 -22.76 -3.83 19.58
C VAL A 90 -23.24 -5.27 19.71
N LEU A 91 -22.42 -6.24 19.29
CA LEU A 91 -22.50 -7.61 19.81
C LEU A 91 -21.57 -7.70 21.00
N ARG A 92 -22.13 -8.06 22.15
CA ARG A 92 -21.40 -8.16 23.42
C ARG A 92 -21.24 -9.60 23.82
N TYR A 93 -20.01 -10.09 23.80
CA TYR A 93 -19.60 -11.28 24.52
C TYR A 93 -19.48 -10.97 26.02
N ASN A 94 -20.05 -11.82 26.86
CA ASN A 94 -19.93 -11.72 28.31
C ASN A 94 -19.66 -13.10 28.92
N ALA A 95 -18.42 -13.33 29.34
CA ALA A 95 -17.98 -14.59 29.94
C ALA A 95 -18.61 -14.90 31.32
N SER A 96 -19.22 -13.92 32.00
CA SER A 96 -19.91 -14.18 33.28
C SER A 96 -21.35 -14.65 33.09
N VAL A 97 -21.90 -14.47 31.88
CA VAL A 97 -23.28 -14.79 31.52
C VAL A 97 -23.32 -15.80 30.36
N ASP A 98 -22.16 -16.33 29.96
CA ASP A 98 -21.96 -17.31 28.89
C ASP A 98 -22.78 -17.01 27.62
N SER A 99 -22.77 -15.75 27.17
CA SER A 99 -23.59 -15.32 26.04
C SER A 99 -22.95 -14.23 25.20
N ILE A 100 -23.33 -14.23 23.91
CA ILE A 100 -23.14 -13.12 22.99
C ILE A 100 -24.52 -12.55 22.67
N THR A 101 -24.77 -11.29 23.01
CA THR A 101 -26.07 -10.64 22.77
C THR A 101 -25.91 -9.26 22.13
N PRO A 102 -26.86 -8.83 21.27
CA PRO A 102 -26.90 -7.45 20.80
C PRO A 102 -27.24 -6.49 21.94
N VAL A 103 -26.49 -5.40 22.08
CA VAL A 103 -26.71 -4.39 23.11
C VAL A 103 -26.77 -3.00 22.48
N TYR A 104 -27.76 -2.21 22.93
CA TYR A 104 -27.87 -0.79 22.60
C TYR A 104 -27.13 0.04 23.65
N LYS A 105 -26.06 0.74 23.24
CA LYS A 105 -25.27 1.61 24.11
C LYS A 105 -25.61 3.06 23.80
N THR A 106 -26.20 3.75 24.78
CA THR A 106 -26.46 5.19 24.68
C THR A 106 -25.16 5.98 24.80
N GLY A 107 -24.96 6.97 23.93
CA GLY A 107 -23.82 7.87 23.95
C GLY A 107 -24.21 9.32 24.26
N GLY A 108 -23.53 10.24 23.60
CA GLY A 108 -23.73 11.68 23.73
C GLY A 108 -23.57 12.35 22.36
N THR A 109 -22.80 13.42 22.28
CA THR A 109 -22.39 14.02 21.00
C THR A 109 -21.49 13.10 20.17
N SER A 110 -20.91 12.07 20.80
CA SER A 110 -20.14 10.99 20.18
C SER A 110 -20.67 9.62 20.62
N ALA A 111 -20.49 8.62 19.76
CA ALA A 111 -20.80 7.23 20.07
C ALA A 111 -19.93 6.74 21.25
N PRO A 112 -20.47 5.88 22.15
CA PRO A 112 -19.69 5.32 23.24
C PRO A 112 -18.61 4.36 22.70
N GLY A 113 -17.47 4.29 23.37
CA GLY A 113 -16.39 3.35 23.01
C GLY A 113 -16.79 1.88 23.21
N LEU A 114 -16.07 0.98 22.54
CA LEU A 114 -16.22 -0.47 22.73
C LEU A 114 -15.55 -0.90 24.04
N THR A 115 -16.19 -1.82 24.75
CA THR A 115 -15.57 -2.52 25.88
C THR A 115 -14.78 -3.71 25.34
N ASN A 116 -13.48 -3.78 25.66
CA ASN A 116 -12.64 -4.88 25.24
C ASN A 116 -11.76 -5.33 26.41
N THR A 117 -12.21 -6.36 27.11
CA THR A 117 -11.46 -7.05 28.16
C THR A 117 -11.34 -8.53 27.75
N PRO A 118 -10.36 -8.88 26.88
CA PRO A 118 -10.21 -10.21 26.33
C PRO A 118 -10.05 -11.30 27.39
N GLY A 119 -10.41 -12.53 27.03
CA GLY A 119 -10.37 -13.67 27.94
C GLY A 119 -11.66 -13.81 28.75
N THR A 120 -11.63 -13.39 30.02
CA THR A 120 -12.74 -13.62 30.98
C THR A 120 -13.65 -12.41 31.19
N GLY A 121 -13.48 -11.34 30.41
CA GLY A 121 -14.24 -10.10 30.54
C GLY A 121 -15.33 -9.93 29.49
N VAL A 122 -15.80 -8.69 29.38
CA VAL A 122 -16.72 -8.27 28.32
C VAL A 122 -15.92 -7.86 27.09
N VAL A 123 -16.30 -8.37 25.93
CA VAL A 123 -15.72 -7.99 24.63
C VAL A 123 -16.84 -7.61 23.67
N GLU A 124 -16.68 -6.49 22.98
CA GLU A 124 -17.69 -5.94 22.08
C GLU A 124 -17.13 -5.72 20.68
N ILE A 125 -17.93 -6.09 19.67
CA ILE A 125 -17.72 -5.63 18.30
C ILE A 125 -18.88 -4.70 17.88
N PRO A 126 -18.61 -3.67 17.07
CA PRO A 126 -19.66 -2.76 16.62
C PRO A 126 -20.49 -3.40 15.51
N LEU A 127 -21.80 -3.13 15.51
CA LEU A 127 -22.70 -3.43 14.41
C LEU A 127 -23.11 -2.14 13.67
N ALA A 128 -23.58 -1.12 14.40
CA ALA A 128 -24.00 0.14 13.79
C ALA A 128 -23.92 1.32 14.76
N GLU A 129 -23.64 2.50 14.23
CA GLU A 129 -23.84 3.78 14.90
C GLU A 129 -25.24 4.30 14.56
N CYS A 130 -26.01 4.71 15.57
CA CYS A 130 -27.36 5.23 15.40
C CYS A 130 -27.42 6.67 15.89
N THR A 131 -27.93 7.60 15.08
CA THR A 131 -28.18 8.98 15.51
C THR A 131 -29.64 9.11 15.95
N VAL A 132 -29.86 9.39 17.23
CA VAL A 132 -31.18 9.72 17.78
C VAL A 132 -31.31 11.24 17.83
N ALA A 133 -32.28 11.81 17.11
CA ALA A 133 -32.48 13.26 17.08
C ALA A 133 -32.85 13.83 18.46
N ALA A 134 -32.64 15.14 18.65
CA ALA A 134 -33.11 15.85 19.84
C ALA A 134 -34.64 15.70 19.98
N GLY A 135 -35.12 15.38 21.17
CA GLY A 135 -36.56 15.19 21.42
C GLY A 135 -37.17 13.92 20.80
N ALA A 136 -36.40 13.07 20.12
CA ALA A 136 -36.93 11.88 19.45
C ALA A 136 -36.86 10.63 20.32
N SER A 137 -37.78 9.69 20.10
CA SER A 137 -37.78 8.34 20.69
C SER A 137 -37.56 7.22 19.68
N VAL A 138 -37.19 7.59 18.44
CA VAL A 138 -37.09 6.69 17.29
C VAL A 138 -35.84 6.99 16.48
N VAL A 139 -35.36 5.99 15.73
CA VAL A 139 -34.26 6.12 14.77
C VAL A 139 -34.80 5.93 13.36
N THR A 140 -34.47 6.84 12.45
CA THR A 140 -34.85 6.72 11.03
C THR A 140 -33.80 5.90 10.27
N SER A 141 -34.17 5.35 9.10
CA SER A 141 -33.27 4.53 8.28
C SER A 141 -31.97 5.26 7.91
N GLY A 142 -32.07 6.54 7.54
CA GLY A 142 -30.91 7.37 7.19
C GLY A 142 -30.03 7.76 8.38
N ALA A 143 -30.46 7.49 9.61
CA ALA A 143 -29.71 7.78 10.82
C ALA A 143 -28.91 6.57 11.35
N VAL A 144 -28.89 5.45 10.61
CA VAL A 144 -28.10 4.26 10.91
C VAL A 144 -26.89 4.19 9.99
N VAL A 145 -25.70 4.15 10.59
CA VAL A 145 -24.42 3.98 9.88
C VAL A 145 -23.89 2.58 10.20
N ASP A 146 -23.62 1.78 9.17
CA ASP A 146 -23.03 0.45 9.30
C ASP A 146 -21.59 0.54 9.82
N ARG A 147 -21.28 -0.22 10.88
CA ARG A 147 -19.97 -0.25 11.53
C ARG A 147 -19.45 -1.67 11.69
N ARG A 148 -20.11 -2.67 11.09
CA ARG A 148 -19.75 -4.09 11.22
C ARG A 148 -18.30 -4.33 10.84
N TRP A 149 -17.59 -5.06 11.69
CA TRP A 149 -16.34 -5.71 11.30
C TRP A 149 -16.68 -7.00 10.57
N GLY A 150 -16.14 -7.20 9.36
CA GLY A 150 -16.19 -8.51 8.70
C GLY A 150 -15.05 -9.37 9.21
N SER A 151 -15.33 -10.59 9.66
CA SER A 151 -14.26 -11.53 10.06
C SER A 151 -13.54 -12.13 8.86
N GLY A 152 -14.19 -12.10 7.68
CA GLY A 152 -13.67 -12.58 6.40
C GLY A 152 -13.15 -14.01 6.45
N ARG A 153 -12.29 -14.35 5.49
CA ARG A 153 -11.56 -15.61 5.43
C ARG A 153 -10.06 -15.38 5.57
N PRO A 154 -9.32 -16.36 6.12
CA PRO A 154 -7.86 -16.29 6.12
C PRO A 154 -7.31 -16.35 4.69
N VAL A 155 -6.04 -16.02 4.57
CA VAL A 155 -5.25 -16.18 3.34
C VAL A 155 -5.33 -17.63 2.88
N ALA A 156 -5.69 -17.85 1.62
CA ALA A 156 -5.65 -19.15 0.97
C ALA A 156 -4.26 -19.38 0.35
N ILE A 157 -3.81 -20.64 0.36
CA ILE A 157 -2.61 -21.08 -0.38
C ILE A 157 -3.09 -22.08 -1.44
N GLY A 158 -2.65 -21.92 -2.68
CA GLY A 158 -3.11 -22.73 -3.79
C GLY A 158 -2.14 -22.84 -4.95
N SER A 159 -2.56 -23.55 -5.99
CA SER A 159 -1.86 -23.66 -7.27
C SER A 159 -2.78 -23.25 -8.42
N PRO A 160 -2.24 -22.73 -9.53
CA PRO A 160 -3.05 -22.29 -10.66
C PRO A 160 -3.93 -23.39 -11.27
N SER A 161 -3.51 -24.65 -11.19
CA SER A 161 -4.24 -25.81 -11.73
C SER A 161 -5.37 -26.32 -10.84
N ALA A 162 -5.47 -25.85 -9.59
CA ALA A 162 -6.46 -26.32 -8.62
C ALA A 162 -6.98 -25.16 -7.75
N ARG A 163 -7.27 -24.02 -8.37
CA ARG A 163 -7.79 -22.84 -7.67
C ARG A 163 -9.12 -23.13 -6.99
N ARG A 164 -9.22 -22.68 -5.74
CA ARG A 164 -10.52 -22.53 -5.08
C ARG A 164 -11.33 -21.47 -5.84
N PRO A 165 -12.67 -21.52 -5.81
CA PRO A 165 -13.50 -20.43 -6.31
C PRO A 165 -13.08 -19.09 -5.68
N SER A 166 -13.12 -18.02 -6.47
CA SER A 166 -12.82 -16.68 -5.97
C SER A 166 -13.86 -16.25 -4.95
N ILE A 167 -13.39 -15.69 -3.82
CA ILE A 167 -14.23 -15.15 -2.76
C ILE A 167 -13.81 -13.71 -2.55
N LYS A 168 -14.80 -12.80 -2.51
CA LYS A 168 -14.55 -11.37 -2.39
C LYS A 168 -13.73 -11.07 -1.12
N GLY A 169 -12.67 -10.28 -1.28
CA GLY A 169 -11.80 -9.87 -0.18
C GLY A 169 -10.83 -10.93 0.33
N GLN A 170 -10.90 -12.18 -0.15
CA GLN A 170 -9.94 -13.21 0.21
C GLN A 170 -8.62 -12.99 -0.53
N ILE A 171 -7.49 -13.13 0.18
CA ILE A 171 -6.17 -13.17 -0.43
C ILE A 171 -5.81 -14.63 -0.76
N LEU A 172 -5.27 -14.87 -1.94
CA LEU A 172 -4.71 -16.16 -2.36
C LEU A 172 -3.22 -15.98 -2.66
N ILE A 173 -2.41 -16.90 -2.14
CA ILE A 173 -0.98 -17.01 -2.47
C ILE A 173 -0.79 -18.24 -3.36
N GLU A 174 -0.19 -18.03 -4.53
CA GLU A 174 0.15 -19.07 -5.50
C GLU A 174 1.63 -19.02 -5.86
N GLY A 175 2.44 -19.90 -5.26
CA GLY A 175 3.89 -19.80 -5.37
C GLY A 175 4.37 -18.46 -4.80
N ASN A 176 4.83 -17.58 -5.68
CA ASN A 176 5.21 -16.21 -5.32
C ASN A 176 4.09 -15.19 -5.61
N ASP A 177 3.04 -15.54 -6.34
CA ASP A 177 1.99 -14.57 -6.68
C ASP A 177 1.01 -14.37 -5.52
N ILE A 178 0.58 -13.12 -5.35
CA ILE A 178 -0.44 -12.67 -4.43
C ILE A 178 -1.63 -12.23 -5.30
N LEU A 179 -2.79 -12.81 -5.03
CA LEU A 179 -4.04 -12.53 -5.73
C LEU A 179 -5.12 -12.10 -4.73
N LEU A 180 -6.08 -11.29 -5.18
CA LEU A 180 -7.26 -10.88 -4.44
C LEU A 180 -8.51 -11.41 -5.13
N GLY A 181 -9.36 -12.11 -4.39
CA GLY A 181 -10.65 -12.53 -4.91
C GLY A 181 -11.63 -11.36 -4.96
N ASP A 182 -12.33 -11.20 -6.08
CA ASP A 182 -13.44 -10.25 -6.24
C ASP A 182 -14.82 -10.93 -6.12
N GLY A 183 -14.85 -12.25 -5.92
CA GLY A 183 -16.06 -13.09 -5.89
C GLY A 183 -16.43 -13.73 -7.22
N VAL A 184 -15.71 -13.42 -8.30
CA VAL A 184 -15.88 -14.00 -9.64
C VAL A 184 -14.57 -14.62 -10.13
N THR A 185 -13.47 -13.88 -10.02
CA THR A 185 -12.13 -14.27 -10.46
C THR A 185 -11.06 -13.88 -9.44
N TRP A 186 -9.85 -14.40 -9.62
CA TRP A 186 -8.67 -14.01 -8.83
C TRP A 186 -7.92 -12.91 -9.56
N LEU A 187 -7.88 -11.72 -8.97
CA LEU A 187 -7.17 -10.56 -9.50
C LEU A 187 -5.72 -10.59 -9.02
N TYR A 188 -4.78 -10.52 -9.95
CA TYR A 188 -3.36 -10.47 -9.61
C TYR A 188 -2.99 -9.14 -8.93
N LEU A 189 -2.35 -9.21 -7.77
CA LEU A 189 -1.85 -8.06 -7.02
C LEU A 189 -0.34 -7.86 -7.17
N GLY A 190 0.43 -8.95 -7.28
CA GLY A 190 1.87 -8.88 -7.42
C GLY A 190 2.57 -10.21 -7.14
N THR A 191 3.86 -10.29 -7.46
CA THR A 191 4.72 -11.43 -7.14
C THR A 191 5.65 -11.05 -5.99
N ALA A 192 5.64 -11.83 -4.91
CA ALA A 192 6.66 -11.85 -3.87
C ALA A 192 7.99 -12.34 -4.45
N SER A 193 8.70 -11.44 -5.11
CA SER A 193 10.09 -11.63 -5.49
C SER A 193 10.98 -10.72 -4.66
N ALA A 194 12.16 -11.21 -4.26
CA ALA A 194 13.20 -10.33 -3.78
C ALA A 194 13.44 -9.26 -4.86
N PRO A 195 13.44 -7.96 -4.52
CA PRO A 195 13.72 -6.92 -5.50
C PRO A 195 15.21 -6.93 -5.85
N ALA A 196 15.63 -7.92 -6.63
CA ALA A 196 17.00 -8.03 -7.10
C ALA A 196 17.18 -7.02 -8.23
N TRP A 197 18.18 -6.14 -8.07
CA TRP A 197 18.64 -5.30 -9.16
C TRP A 197 19.16 -6.19 -10.28
N SER A 198 18.56 -6.09 -11.46
CA SER A 198 19.10 -6.70 -12.68
C SER A 198 20.15 -5.79 -13.27
N SER A 199 21.18 -6.35 -13.92
CA SER A 199 22.22 -5.57 -14.60
C SER A 199 22.01 -5.53 -16.11
N TYR A 200 22.41 -4.43 -16.74
CA TYR A 200 22.56 -4.29 -18.18
C TYR A 200 23.82 -3.49 -18.50
N THR A 201 24.27 -3.53 -19.76
CA THR A 201 25.39 -2.69 -20.23
C THR A 201 24.81 -1.48 -20.98
N PRO A 202 24.90 -0.27 -20.42
CA PRO A 202 24.44 0.95 -21.07
C PRO A 202 25.23 1.24 -22.33
N VAL A 203 24.55 1.64 -23.39
CA VAL A 203 25.17 2.13 -24.62
C VAL A 203 25.20 3.65 -24.55
N TRP A 204 26.41 4.22 -24.56
CA TRP A 204 26.63 5.66 -24.54
C TRP A 204 26.83 6.16 -25.96
N THR A 205 26.16 7.24 -26.34
CA THR A 205 26.27 7.81 -27.69
C THR A 205 26.31 9.33 -27.65
N VAL A 206 26.87 9.93 -28.69
CA VAL A 206 26.80 11.36 -29.01
C VAL A 206 26.28 11.47 -30.44
N GLY A 207 25.05 11.95 -30.59
CA GLY A 207 24.31 11.80 -31.84
C GLY A 207 24.23 10.32 -32.27
N ALA A 208 24.71 10.01 -33.48
CA ALA A 208 24.77 8.66 -34.02
C ALA A 208 26.02 7.86 -33.62
N THR A 209 27.01 8.51 -32.99
CA THR A 209 28.32 7.90 -32.70
C THR A 209 28.33 7.23 -31.33
N ALA A 210 28.80 5.98 -31.26
CA ALA A 210 29.01 5.29 -29.99
C ALA A 210 30.26 5.82 -29.27
N LEU A 211 30.12 6.13 -27.99
CA LEU A 211 31.24 6.54 -27.14
C LEU A 211 32.02 5.31 -26.66
N ASN A 212 33.34 5.37 -26.80
CA ASN A 212 34.26 4.37 -26.24
C ASN A 212 34.95 4.95 -25.00
N TRP A 213 34.67 4.37 -23.84
CA TRP A 213 35.24 4.79 -22.55
C TRP A 213 36.61 4.17 -22.24
N GLY A 214 37.19 3.42 -23.19
CA GLY A 214 38.43 2.67 -23.01
C GLY A 214 38.20 1.21 -22.61
N SER A 215 39.17 0.36 -22.95
CA SER A 215 39.19 -1.04 -22.54
C SER A 215 39.32 -1.17 -21.02
N GLY A 216 38.50 -2.03 -20.41
CA GLY A 216 38.46 -2.18 -18.95
C GLY A 216 37.68 -1.09 -18.20
N SER A 217 37.03 -0.16 -18.91
CA SER A 217 36.10 0.80 -18.29
C SER A 217 34.99 0.08 -17.54
N LYS A 218 34.60 0.62 -16.38
CA LYS A 218 33.38 0.19 -15.71
C LYS A 218 32.21 0.86 -16.43
N ASN A 219 31.29 0.07 -16.99
CA ASN A 219 30.08 0.58 -17.61
C ASN A 219 28.92 -0.35 -17.26
N ILE A 220 28.23 -0.03 -16.15
CA ILE A 220 27.20 -0.89 -15.59
C ILE A 220 25.92 -0.11 -15.32
N GLY A 221 24.84 -0.60 -15.89
CA GLY A 221 23.49 -0.21 -15.56
C GLY A 221 22.88 -1.26 -14.64
N ARG A 222 22.14 -0.81 -13.64
CA ARG A 222 21.31 -1.66 -12.78
C ARG A 222 19.89 -1.13 -12.82
N TYR A 223 18.89 -2.01 -12.86
CA TYR A 223 17.50 -1.61 -12.83
C TYR A 223 16.61 -2.51 -11.97
N LYS A 224 15.43 -1.98 -11.63
CA LYS A 224 14.35 -2.68 -10.96
C LYS A 224 13.01 -2.22 -11.53
N LEU A 225 12.16 -3.17 -11.92
CA LEU A 225 10.79 -2.90 -12.37
C LEU A 225 9.83 -2.93 -11.18
N VAL A 226 8.91 -1.97 -11.14
CA VAL A 226 7.80 -1.90 -10.18
C VAL A 226 6.55 -1.44 -10.93
N GLY A 227 5.66 -2.37 -11.27
CA GLY A 227 4.50 -2.07 -12.11
C GLY A 227 4.92 -1.51 -13.47
N LYS A 228 4.43 -0.32 -13.81
CA LYS A 228 4.77 0.43 -15.05
C LYS A 228 5.96 1.38 -14.90
N THR A 229 6.72 1.26 -13.81
CA THR A 229 7.88 2.11 -13.55
C THR A 229 9.17 1.29 -13.51
N CYS A 230 10.27 1.91 -13.95
CA CYS A 230 11.60 1.36 -13.93
C CYS A 230 12.52 2.29 -13.11
N HIS A 231 13.04 1.78 -12.00
CA HIS A 231 14.12 2.42 -11.26
C HIS A 231 15.45 2.02 -11.88
N VAL A 232 16.34 2.98 -12.13
CA VAL A 232 17.62 2.71 -12.79
C VAL A 232 18.77 3.45 -12.10
N LYS A 233 19.93 2.79 -12.06
CA LYS A 233 21.23 3.36 -11.70
C LYS A 233 22.24 3.00 -12.78
N ILE A 234 22.83 3.99 -13.41
CA ILE A 234 23.88 3.87 -14.41
C ILE A 234 25.18 4.39 -13.80
N GLU A 235 26.27 3.66 -13.97
CA GLU A 235 27.59 4.05 -13.50
C GLU A 235 28.62 3.81 -14.59
N VAL A 236 29.40 4.84 -14.90
CA VAL A 236 30.58 4.74 -15.77
C VAL A 236 31.83 5.26 -15.08
N THR A 237 32.91 4.50 -15.17
CA THR A 237 34.27 4.90 -14.79
C THR A 237 35.18 4.65 -15.99
N PRO A 238 35.51 5.69 -16.78
CA PRO A 238 36.32 5.55 -17.98
C PRO A 238 37.74 5.10 -17.67
N THR A 239 38.34 4.37 -18.60
CA THR A 239 39.78 4.07 -18.64
C THR A 239 40.49 4.77 -19.79
N GLY A 240 39.75 5.38 -20.71
CA GLY A 240 40.24 6.24 -21.78
C GLY A 240 39.55 7.62 -21.77
N ASN A 241 40.06 8.51 -22.62
CA ASN A 241 39.50 9.84 -22.85
C ASN A 241 38.84 9.87 -24.24
N PRO A 242 37.50 9.92 -24.34
CA PRO A 242 36.82 10.07 -25.62
C PRO A 242 37.20 11.39 -26.30
N PRO A 243 37.21 11.46 -27.65
CA PRO A 243 37.45 12.73 -28.32
C PRO A 243 36.32 13.73 -28.02
N ALA A 244 36.58 15.02 -28.29
CA ALA A 244 35.56 16.05 -28.18
C ALA A 244 34.50 15.84 -29.25
N TYR A 245 33.22 15.89 -28.86
CA TYR A 245 32.09 15.84 -29.77
C TYR A 245 31.16 17.04 -29.52
N ASP A 246 30.53 17.52 -30.60
CA ASP A 246 29.63 18.67 -30.57
C ASP A 246 28.17 18.30 -30.21
N ASP A 247 27.89 17.00 -30.04
CA ASP A 247 26.58 16.49 -29.65
C ASP A 247 26.53 16.12 -28.16
N PRO A 248 25.38 16.36 -27.48
CA PRO A 248 25.20 15.93 -26.10
C PRO A 248 25.34 14.42 -25.89
N ILE A 249 25.88 14.04 -24.75
CA ILE A 249 25.95 12.64 -24.32
C ILE A 249 24.54 12.10 -24.07
N GLN A 250 24.28 10.93 -24.62
CA GLN A 250 23.09 10.11 -24.42
C GLN A 250 23.48 8.75 -23.85
N VAL A 251 22.56 8.11 -23.13
CA VAL A 251 22.77 6.77 -22.60
C VAL A 251 21.51 5.92 -22.69
N SER A 252 21.66 4.65 -23.06
CA SER A 252 20.53 3.74 -23.22
C SER A 252 19.85 3.37 -21.90
N LEU A 253 18.53 3.24 -21.98
CA LEU A 253 17.67 2.71 -20.93
C LEU A 253 17.54 1.18 -21.07
N PRO A 254 17.25 0.45 -19.99
CA PRO A 254 17.02 -0.99 -20.05
C PRO A 254 15.68 -1.35 -20.74
N PHE A 255 14.70 -0.43 -20.74
CA PHE A 255 13.43 -0.57 -21.44
C PHE A 255 13.04 0.76 -22.11
N PRO A 256 12.22 0.72 -23.19
CA PRO A 256 11.65 1.93 -23.75
C PRO A 256 10.76 2.66 -22.72
N CYS A 257 10.94 3.97 -22.61
CA CYS A 257 10.04 4.83 -21.86
C CYS A 257 8.73 5.07 -22.63
N GLN A 258 7.71 5.55 -21.93
CA GLN A 258 6.47 5.99 -22.53
C GLN A 258 6.66 7.15 -23.52
N ASN A 259 5.80 7.21 -24.55
CA ASN A 259 6.00 8.10 -25.70
C ASN A 259 5.33 9.49 -25.58
N PHE A 260 4.72 9.85 -24.44
CA PHE A 260 3.86 11.03 -24.35
C PHE A 260 4.32 12.14 -23.40
N VAL A 261 5.18 11.86 -22.41
CA VAL A 261 5.61 12.88 -21.43
C VAL A 261 7.14 12.92 -21.33
N ARG A 262 7.69 14.13 -21.33
CA ARG A 262 9.08 14.37 -20.96
C ARG A 262 9.27 14.02 -19.49
N GLU A 263 10.18 13.11 -19.20
CA GLU A 263 10.50 12.74 -17.83
C GLU A 263 11.81 13.39 -17.38
N VAL A 264 11.69 14.24 -16.36
CA VAL A 264 12.80 14.86 -15.64
C VAL A 264 12.82 14.22 -14.27
N GLY A 265 13.88 13.47 -13.94
CA GLY A 265 13.88 12.71 -12.68
C GLY A 265 15.13 11.91 -12.40
N PHE A 266 16.19 12.09 -13.19
CA PHE A 266 17.46 11.42 -12.94
C PHE A 266 18.42 12.39 -12.28
N ASN A 267 18.92 12.04 -11.10
CA ASN A 267 20.03 12.73 -10.47
C ASN A 267 21.33 12.26 -11.12
N VAL A 268 22.20 13.21 -11.45
CA VAL A 268 23.50 12.94 -12.05
C VAL A 268 24.56 13.43 -11.10
N VAL A 269 25.57 12.60 -10.84
CA VAL A 269 26.75 12.96 -10.06
C VAL A 269 27.97 12.65 -10.89
N PHE A 270 28.81 13.66 -11.12
CA PHE A 270 30.13 13.52 -11.73
C PHE A 270 31.19 13.79 -10.67
N THR A 271 32.22 12.95 -10.63
CA THR A 271 33.38 13.08 -9.77
C THR A 271 34.64 12.97 -10.61
N SER A 272 35.40 14.06 -10.67
CA SER A 272 36.70 14.11 -11.29
C SER A 272 37.80 13.62 -10.33
N VAL A 273 38.78 12.90 -10.86
CA VAL A 273 40.06 12.62 -10.18
C VAL A 273 41.22 13.46 -10.71
N ASN A 274 40.94 14.36 -11.66
CA ASN A 274 41.94 15.13 -12.41
C ASN A 274 41.96 16.64 -12.06
N ASN A 275 41.44 17.00 -10.88
CA ASN A 275 41.32 18.38 -10.37
C ASN A 275 40.36 19.30 -11.13
N GLU A 276 39.48 18.77 -11.99
CA GLU A 276 38.44 19.57 -12.67
C GLU A 276 37.16 19.77 -11.82
N GLY A 277 37.13 19.17 -10.63
CA GLY A 277 36.04 19.30 -9.67
C GLY A 277 34.91 18.30 -9.88
N SER A 278 33.98 18.27 -8.92
CA SER A 278 32.79 17.40 -8.97
C SER A 278 31.53 18.22 -9.22
N GLY A 279 30.52 17.61 -9.82
CA GLY A 279 29.27 18.27 -10.20
C GLY A 279 28.05 17.43 -9.91
N ALA A 280 26.93 18.09 -9.60
CA ALA A 280 25.61 17.48 -9.57
C ALA A 280 24.74 18.09 -10.67
N GLY A 281 23.97 17.25 -11.35
CA GLY A 281 23.15 17.63 -12.48
C GLY A 281 21.86 16.82 -12.55
N ILE A 282 21.12 17.03 -13.63
CA ILE A 282 19.89 16.31 -13.94
C ILE A 282 20.00 15.64 -15.30
N ALA A 283 19.46 14.44 -15.42
CA ALA A 283 19.25 13.77 -16.69
C ALA A 283 17.76 13.72 -17.00
N MET A 284 17.43 13.70 -18.28
CA MET A 284 16.06 13.74 -18.75
C MET A 284 15.88 12.96 -20.04
N ILE A 285 14.69 12.37 -20.15
CA ILE A 285 14.26 11.66 -21.35
C ILE A 285 13.41 12.60 -22.20
N PHE A 286 13.64 12.55 -23.51
CA PHE A 286 12.86 13.26 -24.51
C PHE A 286 12.27 12.22 -25.45
N PRO A 287 11.02 11.76 -25.23
CA PRO A 287 10.45 10.68 -26.04
C PRO A 287 10.39 11.00 -27.55
N ALA A 288 10.27 12.29 -27.90
CA ALA A 288 10.33 12.76 -29.29
C ALA A 288 11.72 12.61 -29.93
N GLU A 289 12.80 12.55 -29.14
CA GLU A 289 14.15 12.29 -29.63
C GLU A 289 14.49 10.79 -29.56
N SER A 290 14.16 10.14 -28.44
CA SER A 290 14.36 8.70 -28.25
C SER A 290 13.50 8.21 -27.09
N THR A 291 12.82 7.07 -27.30
CA THR A 291 12.17 6.34 -26.21
C THR A 291 13.13 5.41 -25.48
N THR A 292 14.30 5.11 -26.04
CA THR A 292 15.22 4.09 -25.52
C THR A 292 16.45 4.68 -24.83
N LYS A 293 16.52 6.01 -24.68
CA LYS A 293 17.70 6.70 -24.13
C LYS A 293 17.32 7.85 -23.21
N ILE A 294 18.16 8.10 -22.22
CA ILE A 294 18.30 9.42 -21.61
C ILE A 294 18.94 10.31 -22.67
N ALA A 295 18.20 11.32 -23.12
CA ALA A 295 18.56 12.11 -24.30
C ALA A 295 19.44 13.32 -23.96
N ARG A 296 19.35 13.83 -22.72
CA ARG A 296 20.20 14.94 -22.24
C ARG A 296 20.61 14.73 -20.79
N ILE A 297 21.88 14.98 -20.52
CA ILE A 297 22.44 15.18 -19.19
C ILE A 297 22.76 16.67 -19.08
N ARG A 298 22.33 17.34 -18.01
CA ARG A 298 22.49 18.79 -17.82
C ARG A 298 23.07 19.13 -16.47
N TYR A 299 23.97 20.10 -16.45
CA TYR A 299 24.54 20.65 -15.22
C TYR A 299 24.18 22.13 -15.08
N PRO A 300 23.94 22.61 -13.85
CA PRO A 300 23.81 24.03 -13.61
C PRO A 300 25.16 24.71 -13.89
N LEU A 301 25.12 25.84 -14.58
CA LEU A 301 26.28 26.70 -14.78
C LEU A 301 26.23 27.84 -13.76
N SER A 302 27.39 28.23 -13.24
CA SER A 302 27.52 29.52 -12.54
C SER A 302 27.46 30.66 -13.57
N ALA A 303 26.96 31.82 -13.13
CA ALA A 303 26.67 32.98 -13.97
C ALA A 303 27.89 33.63 -14.68
N ASN A 304 29.04 32.96 -14.82
CA ASN A 304 30.23 33.55 -15.44
C ASN A 304 30.91 32.68 -16.51
N SER A 305 30.40 31.49 -16.84
CA SER A 305 31.17 30.53 -17.64
C SER A 305 31.03 30.65 -19.16
N ILE A 306 29.96 31.22 -19.74
CA ILE A 306 29.87 31.51 -21.18
C ILE A 306 28.97 32.74 -21.40
N GLY A 307 29.55 33.86 -21.83
CA GLY A 307 28.84 35.07 -22.29
C GLY A 307 27.90 35.70 -21.26
N SER A 308 28.41 36.63 -20.44
CA SER A 308 27.72 37.44 -19.41
C SER A 308 26.22 37.19 -19.22
N PRO A 309 25.80 36.15 -18.49
CA PRO A 309 24.44 36.07 -18.01
C PRO A 309 24.23 37.14 -16.92
N ALA A 310 23.06 37.75 -16.89
CA ALA A 310 22.77 38.80 -15.93
C ALA A 310 22.69 38.20 -14.51
N ILE A 311 22.89 39.04 -13.49
CA ILE A 311 22.67 38.65 -12.08
C ILE A 311 21.21 38.17 -11.95
N GLY A 312 21.01 36.85 -11.82
CA GLY A 312 19.68 36.22 -11.70
C GLY A 312 19.44 35.02 -12.63
N ASP A 313 20.28 34.80 -13.66
CA ASP A 313 20.07 33.71 -14.63
C ASP A 313 20.68 32.38 -14.17
N VAL A 314 19.84 31.42 -13.78
CA VAL A 314 20.25 30.02 -13.62
C VAL A 314 20.28 29.37 -15.01
N ASN A 315 21.46 29.35 -15.65
CA ASN A 315 21.63 28.65 -16.93
C ASN A 315 22.00 27.18 -16.69
N SER A 316 21.55 26.28 -17.56
CA SER A 316 21.95 24.87 -17.55
C SER A 316 22.44 24.46 -18.93
N ALA A 317 23.58 23.78 -18.99
CA ALA A 317 24.15 23.31 -20.24
C ALA A 317 24.07 21.79 -20.34
N ASN A 318 23.94 21.29 -21.58
CA ASN A 318 24.09 19.86 -21.84
C ASN A 318 25.55 19.45 -21.55
N MET A 319 25.72 18.22 -21.08
CA MET A 319 27.02 17.59 -20.97
C MET A 319 27.42 16.98 -22.33
N PHE A 320 28.60 17.35 -22.78
CA PHE A 320 29.36 16.82 -23.90
C PHE A 320 30.53 15.98 -23.33
N THR A 321 31.29 15.29 -24.17
CA THR A 321 32.45 14.49 -23.69
C THR A 321 33.49 15.31 -22.95
N ASN A 322 33.70 16.55 -23.39
CA ASN A 322 34.73 17.44 -22.82
C ASN A 322 34.19 18.78 -22.32
N SER A 323 32.88 18.90 -22.07
CA SER A 323 32.26 20.12 -21.54
C SER A 323 30.97 19.79 -20.77
N PRO A 324 30.69 20.40 -19.61
CA PRO A 324 31.55 21.36 -18.90
C PRO A 324 32.76 20.69 -18.22
N TYR A 325 32.80 19.37 -18.17
CA TYR A 325 33.91 18.58 -17.61
C TYR A 325 34.64 17.82 -18.72
N ASN A 326 35.96 17.70 -18.63
CA ASN A 326 36.76 16.84 -19.50
C ASN A 326 36.80 15.43 -18.90
N VAL A 327 35.97 14.54 -19.44
CA VAL A 327 35.79 13.20 -18.89
C VAL A 327 36.96 12.30 -19.28
N ARG A 328 37.77 11.88 -18.30
CA ARG A 328 39.02 11.13 -18.50
C ARG A 328 39.08 9.85 -17.66
N THR A 329 40.18 9.13 -17.83
CA THR A 329 40.55 7.94 -17.06
C THR A 329 40.46 8.20 -15.55
N GLY A 330 39.67 7.37 -14.86
CA GLY A 330 39.49 7.41 -13.41
C GLY A 330 38.35 8.31 -12.91
N ASP A 331 37.77 9.14 -13.77
CA ASP A 331 36.57 9.91 -13.41
C ASP A 331 35.36 8.98 -13.23
N SER A 332 34.33 9.43 -12.52
CA SER A 332 33.12 8.66 -12.30
C SER A 332 31.87 9.48 -12.60
N LEU A 333 30.95 8.91 -13.36
CA LEU A 333 29.64 9.46 -13.65
C LEU A 333 28.56 8.46 -13.23
N THR A 334 27.69 8.89 -12.31
CA THR A 334 26.54 8.11 -11.85
C THR A 334 25.25 8.83 -12.20
N ILE A 335 24.29 8.11 -12.77
CA ILE A 335 22.93 8.58 -13.05
C ILE A 335 21.96 7.68 -12.30
N CYS A 336 21.06 8.23 -11.49
CA CYS A 336 20.03 7.45 -10.80
C CYS A 336 18.66 8.12 -10.87
N GLY A 337 17.61 7.35 -11.10
CA GLY A 337 16.26 7.89 -11.22
C GLY A 337 15.20 6.82 -11.46
N THR A 338 13.99 7.28 -11.73
CA THR A 338 12.82 6.44 -12.05
C THR A 338 12.16 6.98 -13.30
N TYR A 339 11.68 6.10 -14.18
CA TYR A 339 10.90 6.48 -15.35
C TYR A 339 9.75 5.52 -15.63
N GLU A 340 8.75 5.93 -16.39
CA GLU A 340 7.64 5.07 -16.77
C GLU A 340 7.93 4.34 -18.09
N ILE A 341 7.59 3.05 -18.15
CA ILE A 341 7.78 2.18 -19.32
C ILE A 341 6.47 2.01 -20.08
N THR A 342 6.55 1.77 -21.39
CA THR A 342 5.40 1.39 -22.24
C THR A 342 4.77 0.08 -21.82
#